data_AF-A0A845S1P1-F1
#
_entry.id   AF-A0A845S1P1-F1
#
_cell.length_a   1.000
_cell.length_b   1.000
_cell.length_c   1.000
_cell.angle_alpha   90.00
_cell.angle_beta   90.00
_cell.angle_gamma   90.00
#
_symmetry.space_group_name_H-M   'P 1'
#
loop_
_entity.id
_entity.type
_entity.pdbx_description
1 polymer ?
#
loop_
_entity_poly.entity_id
_entity_poly.type
_entity_poly.pdbx_seq_one_letter_code
_entity_poly.pdbx_strand_id
1 'polypeptide(L)'
;RYADDLIKLQKESGVKVVVTPKDILAEQMKSSDKVVAEFSAKDPLFKEIIESQKKYAKVVMSYLLMNQPDYMIGFRNAFGDPTKLTW
;
A
#
# COMPACT_ATOMS: atom_id res chain seq x y z
N ARG A 1 -15.91 -11.26 -0.38
CA ARG A 1 -15.52 -11.34 -1.80
C ARG A 1 -14.00 -11.30 -1.97
N TYR A 2 -13.31 -10.15 -1.94
CA TYR A 2 -11.85 -10.13 -2.16
C TYR A 2 -11.02 -10.92 -1.12
N ALA A 3 -11.42 -10.92 0.16
CA ALA A 3 -10.76 -11.73 1.18
C ALA A 3 -10.89 -13.24 0.89
N ASP A 4 -12.09 -13.69 0.49
CA ASP A 4 -12.36 -15.08 0.13
C ASP A 4 -11.60 -15.48 -1.14
N ASP A 5 -11.51 -14.57 -2.12
CA ASP A 5 -10.79 -14.80 -3.37
C ASP A 5 -9.28 -14.95 -3.11
N LEU A 6 -8.70 -14.16 -2.20
CA LEU A 6 -7.30 -14.30 -1.79
C LEU A 6 -7.04 -15.66 -1.09
N ILE A 7 -7.99 -16.15 -0.30
CA ILE A 7 -7.91 -17.48 0.33
C ILE A 7 -7.95 -18.57 -0.76
N LYS A 8 -8.87 -18.47 -1.72
CA LYS A 8 -8.98 -19.43 -2.83
C LYS A 8 -7.71 -19.47 -3.68
N LEU A 9 -7.13 -18.31 -4.01
CA LEU A 9 -5.86 -18.25 -4.75
C LEU A 9 -4.74 -19.01 -4.03
N GLN A 10 -4.65 -18.90 -2.71
CA GLN A 10 -3.64 -19.59 -1.91
C GLN A 10 -3.93 -21.10 -1.80
N LYS A 11 -5.17 -21.48 -1.51
CA LYS A 11 -5.57 -22.88 -1.29
C LYS A 11 -5.66 -23.71 -2.55
N GLU A 12 -6.36 -23.18 -3.55
CA GLU A 12 -6.85 -23.94 -4.70
C GLU A 12 -5.97 -23.69 -5.93
N SER A 13 -5.38 -22.50 -6.05
CA SER A 13 -4.55 -22.13 -7.20
C SER A 13 -3.04 -22.20 -6.94
N GLY A 14 -2.61 -22.53 -5.72
CA GLY A 14 -1.20 -22.66 -5.36
C GLY A 14 -0.40 -21.34 -5.38
N VAL A 15 -1.08 -20.19 -5.34
CA VAL A 15 -0.42 -18.87 -5.36
C VAL A 15 0.29 -18.61 -4.04
N LYS A 16 1.59 -18.30 -4.12
CA LYS A 16 2.38 -17.85 -2.97
C LYS A 16 2.28 -16.34 -2.82
N VAL A 17 1.59 -15.88 -1.78
CA VAL A 17 1.47 -14.46 -1.48
C VAL A 17 2.72 -14.01 -0.73
N VAL A 18 3.42 -13.01 -1.28
CA VAL A 18 4.57 -12.37 -0.65
C VAL A 18 4.30 -10.88 -0.53
N VAL A 19 4.59 -10.33 0.64
CA VAL A 19 4.54 -8.88 0.86
C VAL A 19 5.85 -8.28 0.39
N THR A 20 5.79 -7.18 -0.38
CA THR A 20 6.98 -6.44 -0.81
C THR A 20 7.83 -6.07 0.41
N PRO A 21 9.12 -6.46 0.44
CA PRO A 21 10.05 -6.04 1.50
C PRO A 21 10.09 -4.52 1.65
N LYS A 22 10.23 -4.03 2.90
CA LYS A 22 10.12 -2.59 3.21
C LYS A 22 11.20 -1.74 2.53
N ASP A 23 12.40 -2.29 2.41
CA ASP A 23 13.54 -1.69 1.71
C ASP A 23 13.27 -1.57 0.21
N ILE A 24 12.74 -2.63 -0.42
CA ILE A 24 12.35 -2.60 -1.84
C ILE A 24 11.23 -1.58 -2.07
N LEU A 25 10.22 -1.55 -1.18
CA LEU A 25 9.14 -0.56 -1.26
C LEU A 25 9.68 0.87 -1.13
N ALA A 26 10.64 1.12 -0.24
CA ALA A 26 11.26 2.43 -0.08
C ALA A 26 12.01 2.88 -1.35
N GLU A 27 12.72 1.97 -2.02
CA GLU A 27 13.38 2.27 -3.30
C GLU A 27 12.35 2.52 -4.42
N GLN A 28 11.23 1.81 -4.43
CA GLN A 28 10.13 2.07 -5.37
C GLN A 28 9.55 3.48 -5.20
N MET A 29 9.43 3.97 -3.96
CA MET A 29 8.98 5.35 -3.72
C MET A 29 9.96 6.39 -4.29
N LYS A 30 11.26 6.19 -4.10
CA LYS A 30 12.30 7.07 -4.70
C LYS A 30 12.24 7.07 -6.22
N SER A 31 11.98 5.91 -6.82
CA SER A 31 11.80 5.80 -8.28
C SER A 31 10.55 6.55 -8.74
N SER A 32 9.44 6.40 -8.00
CA SER A 32 8.20 7.12 -8.28
C SER A 32 8.39 8.64 -8.23
N ASP A 33 9.19 9.16 -7.28
CA ASP A 33 9.47 10.59 -7.20
C ASP A 33 10.19 11.13 -8.45
N LYS A 34 11.11 10.34 -9.03
CA LYS A 34 11.79 10.70 -10.28
C LYS A 34 10.82 10.78 -11.46
N VAL A 35 9.96 9.77 -11.60
CA VAL A 35 8.94 9.72 -12.66
C VAL A 35 7.99 10.90 -12.52
N VAL A 36 7.46 11.14 -11.31
CA VAL A 36 6.56 12.27 -11.05
C VAL A 36 7.25 13.60 -11.40
N ALA A 37 8.50 13.80 -10.98
CA ALA A 37 9.23 15.03 -11.30
C ALA A 37 9.42 15.21 -12.82
N GLU A 38 9.76 14.15 -13.55
CA GLU A 38 9.93 14.19 -15.00
C GLU A 38 8.63 14.57 -15.72
N PHE A 39 7.52 13.90 -15.39
CA PHE A 39 6.23 14.15 -16.05
C PHE A 39 5.63 15.51 -15.64
N SER A 40 5.78 15.92 -14.38
CA SER A 40 5.35 17.25 -13.93
C SER A 40 6.14 18.39 -14.58
N ALA A 41 7.38 18.16 -15.01
CA ALA A 41 8.16 19.14 -15.77
C ALA A 41 7.70 19.26 -17.23
N LYS A 42 7.13 18.18 -17.79
CA LYS A 42 6.71 18.09 -19.19
C LYS A 42 5.26 18.52 -19.41
N ASP A 43 4.38 18.28 -18.45
CA ASP A 43 2.93 18.48 -18.59
C ASP A 43 2.35 19.27 -17.39
N PRO A 44 1.91 20.53 -17.60
CA PRO A 44 1.29 21.34 -16.56
C PRO A 44 0.01 20.74 -15.97
N LEU A 45 -0.83 20.06 -16.77
CA LEU A 45 -2.05 19.43 -16.27
C LEU A 45 -1.70 18.22 -15.39
N PHE A 46 -0.72 17.42 -15.80
CA PHE A 46 -0.21 16.33 -14.97
C PHE A 46 0.30 16.86 -13.62
N LYS A 47 1.06 17.97 -13.63
CA LYS A 47 1.54 18.62 -12.42
C LYS A 47 0.39 19.05 -11.50
N GLU A 48 -0.63 19.73 -12.04
CA GLU A 48 -1.80 20.17 -11.28
C GLU A 48 -2.53 18.99 -10.61
N ILE A 49 -2.72 17.90 -11.35
CA ILE A 49 -3.37 16.68 -10.84
C ILE A 49 -2.57 16.08 -9.67
N ILE A 50 -1.26 15.93 -9.81
CA ILE A 50 -0.41 15.37 -8.76
C ILE A 50 -0.39 16.28 -7.52
N GLU A 51 -0.33 17.60 -7.69
CA GLU A 51 -0.36 18.55 -6.58
C GLU A 51 -1.69 18.46 -5.81
N SER A 52 -2.82 18.36 -6.52
CA SER A 52 -4.14 18.14 -5.94
C SER A 52 -4.22 16.82 -5.14
N GLN A 53 -3.75 15.72 -5.73
CA GLN A 53 -3.69 14.42 -5.07
C GLN A 53 -2.82 14.44 -3.80
N LYS A 54 -1.64 15.06 -3.85
CA LYS A 54 -0.73 15.20 -2.70
C LYS A 54 -1.37 16.02 -1.58
N LYS A 55 -2.07 17.11 -1.91
CA LYS A 55 -2.78 17.94 -0.93
C LYS A 55 -3.88 17.15 -0.23
N TYR A 56 -4.68 16.41 -1.00
CA TYR A 56 -5.75 15.57 -0.45
C TYR A 56 -5.17 14.46 0.44
N ALA A 57 -4.18 13.72 -0.06
CA ALA A 57 -3.53 12.63 0.67
C ALA A 57 -2.94 13.12 2.00
N LYS A 58 -2.29 14.29 2.03
CA LYS A 58 -1.75 14.88 3.26
C LYS A 58 -2.82 15.05 4.34
N VAL A 59 -4.00 15.57 4.00
CA VAL A 59 -5.08 15.79 4.97
C VAL A 59 -5.70 14.48 5.42
N VAL A 60 -6.12 13.64 4.47
CA VAL A 60 -6.85 12.40 4.79
C VAL A 60 -5.98 11.39 5.50
N MET A 61 -4.73 11.18 5.04
CA MET A 61 -3.85 10.21 5.67
C MET A 61 -3.39 10.67 7.05
N SER A 62 -3.21 11.96 7.29
CA SER A 62 -2.90 12.46 8.64
C SER A 62 -4.01 12.10 9.63
N TYR A 63 -5.28 12.28 9.24
CA TYR A 63 -6.41 11.88 10.09
C TYR A 63 -6.49 10.36 10.27
N LEU A 64 -6.44 9.59 9.17
CA LEU A 64 -6.58 8.13 9.24
C LEU A 64 -5.48 7.49 10.09
N LEU A 65 -4.23 7.93 9.95
CA LEU A 65 -3.09 7.38 10.71
C LEU A 65 -3.16 7.70 12.21
N MET A 66 -3.89 8.75 12.61
CA MET A 66 -4.07 9.12 14.01
C MET A 66 -5.34 8.55 14.63
N ASN A 67 -6.37 8.31 13.82
CA ASN A 67 -7.69 7.90 14.29
C ASN A 67 -7.92 6.38 14.23
N GLN A 68 -7.20 5.67 13.36
CA GLN A 68 -7.37 4.22 13.25
C GLN A 68 -6.51 3.47 14.29
N PRO A 69 -7.04 2.40 14.88
CA PRO A 69 -6.24 1.52 15.73
C PRO A 69 -5.18 0.80 14.88
N ASP A 70 -4.10 0.37 15.51
CA ASP A 70 -3.11 -0.49 14.84
C ASP A 70 -3.68 -1.90 14.65
N TYR A 71 -4.33 -2.10 13.50
CA TYR A 71 -4.92 -3.38 13.13
C TYR A 71 -3.88 -4.50 13.00
N MET A 72 -2.63 -4.18 12.66
CA MET A 72 -1.58 -5.18 12.55
C MET A 72 -1.18 -5.73 13.92
N ILE A 73 -1.11 -4.87 14.94
CA ILE A 73 -0.89 -5.31 16.33
C ILE A 73 -2.08 -6.15 16.80
N GLY A 74 -3.31 -5.65 16.61
CA GLY A 74 -4.51 -6.36 17.03
C GLY A 74 -4.64 -7.75 16.40
N PHE A 75 -4.40 -7.85 15.10
CA PHE A 75 -4.44 -9.13 14.38
C PHE A 75 -3.35 -10.08 14.86
N ARG A 76 -2.11 -9.60 15.00
CA ARG A 76 -0.98 -10.44 15.45
C ARG A 76 -1.20 -11.00 16.85
N ASN A 77 -1.78 -10.20 17.74
CA ASN A 77 -2.11 -10.64 19.08
C ASN A 77 -3.16 -11.75 19.08
N ALA A 78 -4.18 -11.65 18.22
CA ALA A 78 -5.28 -12.61 18.17
C ALA A 78 -4.96 -13.88 17.35
N PHE A 79 -4.18 -13.75 16.27
CA PHE A 79 -4.04 -14.78 15.23
C PHE A 79 -2.60 -15.06 14.77
N GLY A 80 -1.60 -14.32 15.26
CA GLY A 80 -0.21 -14.46 14.86
C GLY A 80 0.16 -13.76 13.54
N ASP A 81 1.26 -14.16 12.93
CA ASP A 81 1.80 -13.50 11.73
C ASP A 81 0.95 -13.79 10.48
N PRO A 82 0.28 -12.79 9.87
CA PRO A 82 -0.60 -13.02 8.73
C PRO A 82 0.09 -13.63 7.52
N THR A 83 1.42 -13.44 7.36
CA THR A 83 2.17 -14.03 6.23
C THR A 83 2.51 -15.50 6.44
N LYS A 84 2.24 -16.05 7.63
CA LYS A 84 2.46 -17.45 7.97
C LYS A 84 1.15 -18.23 8.15
N LEU A 85 0.01 -17.56 7.96
CA LEU A 85 -1.28 -18.23 7.98
C LEU A 85 -1.39 -19.14 6.76
N THR A 86 -1.53 -20.42 7.04
CA THR A 86 -1.93 -21.42 6.05
C THR A 86 -3.43 -21.58 6.16
N TRP A 87 -4.15 -21.28 5.09
CA TRP A 87 -5.59 -21.47 5.03
C TRP A 87 -5.90 -22.91 4.66
#